data_AF-A0A8T8XDI6-F1
#
_entry.id   AF-A0A8T8XDI6-F1
#
_cell.length_a   1.000
_cell.length_b   1.000
_cell.length_c   1.000
_cell.angle_alpha   90.00
_cell.angle_beta   90.00
_cell.angle_gamma   90.00
#
_symmetry.space_group_name_H-M   'P 1'
#
loop_
_entity.id
_entity.type
_entity.pdbx_description
1 polymer ?
#
loop_
_entity_poly.entity_id
_entity_poly.type
_entity_poly.pdbx_seq_one_letter_code
_entity_poly.pdbx_strand_id
1 'polypeptide(L)'
;MTKDTLLNPPGLQPSAITESSKTTTTLPSHQARLDSRHNLITNTSGLAPGYLQANLLILPARYSQDFHQLCLRNPVACPLLGISRQPGNPYHMQPSGCITTPEDFDIRTDCPLYRVYQHGKPIATHQKNLLPFWPDPRHTPSPQHEDTERAEEYVSFLIGCSYSFESALTAATLTPRHQINGCLVPMYRTTIPLLPAGIFTGARTVVSMRPYPAHAVERVRAVTRPFLATHGEPVDWGWEALARLGIADLQAPDFGEPVPVEEGEVPVFWACGVTPQLAVEAAGDKIEGLVFAHEPGHMLVTDWREEDLVRLGRGLGV
;
A
#
# COMPACT_ATOMS: atom_id res chain seq x y z
N MET A 1 -74.79 -20.91 -48.05
CA MET A 1 -74.27 -21.62 -49.23
C MET A 1 -72.78 -21.88 -49.00
N THR A 2 -72.36 -23.08 -49.38
CA THR A 2 -71.19 -23.88 -48.97
C THR A 2 -69.79 -23.40 -49.34
N LYS A 3 -68.81 -24.03 -48.66
CA LYS A 3 -67.39 -24.37 -49.01
C LYS A 3 -66.33 -23.50 -48.33
N ASP A 4 -65.16 -23.97 -47.93
CA ASP A 4 -64.57 -25.29 -47.64
C ASP A 4 -63.28 -25.02 -46.84
N THR A 5 -63.06 -25.81 -45.80
CA THR A 5 -61.81 -26.32 -45.19
C THR A 5 -60.46 -25.81 -45.72
N LEU A 6 -59.58 -25.29 -44.85
CA LEU A 6 -58.13 -25.55 -44.86
C LEU A 6 -57.54 -25.40 -43.43
N LEU A 7 -56.90 -26.48 -42.95
CA LEU A 7 -56.18 -26.57 -41.68
C LEU A 7 -54.90 -25.72 -41.69
N ASN A 8 -54.53 -25.16 -40.53
CA ASN A 8 -53.17 -24.69 -40.23
C ASN A 8 -52.67 -25.31 -38.90
N PRO A 9 -51.38 -25.71 -38.80
CA PRO A 9 -50.82 -26.55 -37.72
C PRO A 9 -50.44 -25.76 -36.44
N PRO A 10 -50.13 -26.45 -35.32
CA PRO A 10 -50.01 -25.81 -34.01
C PRO A 10 -48.61 -25.22 -33.71
N GLY A 11 -48.63 -24.01 -33.13
CA GLY A 11 -47.78 -23.58 -32.02
C GLY A 11 -46.26 -23.62 -32.16
N LEU A 12 -45.66 -22.50 -32.60
CA LEU A 12 -44.34 -22.10 -32.11
C LEU A 12 -44.53 -21.19 -30.89
N GLN A 13 -44.06 -21.64 -29.73
CA GLN A 13 -43.88 -20.79 -28.55
C GLN A 13 -42.81 -19.72 -28.83
N PRO A 14 -42.95 -18.49 -28.32
CA PRO A 14 -41.90 -17.49 -28.42
C PRO A 14 -40.68 -17.92 -27.60
N SER A 15 -39.56 -18.01 -28.30
CA SER A 15 -38.22 -18.29 -27.78
C SER A 15 -37.90 -17.40 -26.58
N ALA A 16 -37.37 -18.03 -25.54
CA ALA A 16 -36.81 -17.36 -24.37
C ALA A 16 -35.86 -16.23 -24.81
N ILE A 17 -36.12 -15.03 -24.31
CA ILE A 17 -35.14 -13.94 -24.28
C ILE A 17 -34.06 -14.43 -23.32
N THR A 18 -32.98 -14.96 -23.86
CA THR A 18 -31.74 -15.18 -23.12
C THR A 18 -31.23 -13.81 -22.71
N GLU A 19 -31.35 -13.50 -21.42
CA GLU A 19 -30.61 -12.41 -20.81
C GLU A 19 -29.14 -12.60 -21.14
N SER A 20 -28.60 -11.64 -21.90
CA SER A 20 -27.18 -11.47 -22.11
C SER A 20 -26.51 -11.38 -20.75
N SER A 21 -25.86 -12.47 -20.33
CA SER A 21 -24.86 -12.47 -19.26
C SER A 21 -23.96 -11.26 -19.46
N LYS A 22 -24.10 -10.24 -18.60
CA LYS A 22 -23.12 -9.18 -18.48
C LYS A 22 -21.88 -9.85 -17.91
N THR A 23 -20.93 -10.18 -18.75
CA THR A 23 -19.56 -10.50 -18.33
C THR A 23 -19.02 -9.24 -17.66
N THR A 24 -19.20 -9.13 -16.35
CA THR A 24 -18.54 -8.10 -15.54
C THR A 24 -17.05 -8.37 -15.66
N THR A 25 -16.35 -7.55 -16.44
CA THR A 25 -14.90 -7.66 -16.57
C THR A 25 -14.28 -7.30 -15.21
N THR A 26 -13.71 -8.28 -14.52
CA THR A 26 -12.97 -8.08 -13.27
C THR A 26 -11.85 -7.07 -13.50
N LEU A 27 -11.74 -6.07 -12.62
CA LEU A 27 -10.65 -5.09 -12.69
C LEU A 27 -9.29 -5.78 -12.48
N PRO A 28 -8.21 -5.37 -13.18
CA PRO A 28 -6.87 -5.91 -12.94
C PRO A 28 -6.42 -5.82 -11.47
N SER A 29 -6.76 -4.73 -10.78
CA SER A 29 -6.49 -4.53 -9.35
C SER A 29 -7.23 -5.53 -8.47
N HIS A 30 -8.51 -5.77 -8.78
CA HIS A 30 -9.33 -6.75 -8.08
C HIS A 30 -8.81 -8.18 -8.32
N GLN A 31 -8.43 -8.52 -9.55
CA GLN A 31 -7.80 -9.80 -9.84
C GLN A 31 -6.49 -9.98 -9.06
N ALA A 32 -5.65 -8.95 -8.96
CA ALA A 32 -4.42 -9.03 -8.16
C ALA A 32 -4.69 -9.30 -6.67
N ARG A 33 -5.76 -8.74 -6.10
CA ARG A 33 -6.19 -9.04 -4.73
C ARG A 33 -6.71 -10.48 -4.59
N LEU A 34 -7.47 -10.97 -5.56
CA LEU A 34 -7.92 -12.37 -5.60
C LEU A 34 -6.73 -13.33 -5.70
N ASP A 35 -5.77 -13.04 -6.56
CA ASP A 35 -4.57 -13.85 -6.71
C ASP A 35 -3.72 -13.83 -5.43
N SER A 36 -3.65 -12.69 -4.74
CA SER A 36 -3.04 -12.59 -3.40
C SER A 36 -3.73 -13.51 -2.41
N ARG A 37 -5.05 -13.41 -2.28
CA ARG A 37 -5.88 -14.21 -1.38
C ARG A 37 -5.74 -15.71 -1.64
N HIS A 38 -5.62 -16.10 -2.91
CA HIS A 38 -5.42 -17.49 -3.32
C HIS A 38 -3.94 -17.93 -3.32
N ASN A 39 -3.01 -17.05 -2.93
CA ASN A 39 -1.58 -17.31 -2.88
C ASN A 39 -0.98 -17.71 -4.24
N LEU A 40 -1.45 -17.07 -5.32
CA LEU A 40 -1.05 -17.34 -6.70
C LEU A 40 0.09 -16.43 -7.19
N ILE A 41 0.46 -15.42 -6.41
CA ILE A 41 1.53 -14.47 -6.73
C ILE A 41 2.58 -14.39 -5.63
N THR A 42 3.81 -14.02 -6.02
CA THR A 42 4.98 -13.98 -5.14
C THR A 42 5.54 -12.58 -4.90
N ASN A 43 5.03 -11.55 -5.60
CA ASN A 43 5.27 -10.13 -5.33
C ASN A 43 4.20 -9.31 -6.08
N THR A 44 4.11 -8.00 -5.82
CA THR A 44 3.18 -7.12 -6.51
C THR A 44 3.81 -6.28 -7.61
N SER A 45 5.09 -6.45 -7.90
CA SER A 45 5.77 -5.68 -8.94
C SER A 45 5.16 -5.94 -10.31
N GLY A 46 4.84 -4.87 -11.04
CA GLY A 46 4.27 -4.96 -12.40
C GLY A 46 2.84 -5.49 -12.49
N LEU A 47 2.21 -5.85 -11.36
CA LEU A 47 0.80 -6.24 -11.34
C LEU A 47 -0.12 -5.03 -11.47
N ALA A 48 -1.25 -5.21 -12.16
CA ALA A 48 -2.26 -4.19 -12.41
C ALA A 48 -1.66 -2.82 -12.85
N PRO A 49 -1.05 -2.72 -14.05
CA PRO A 49 -0.41 -1.48 -14.50
C PRO A 49 -1.35 -0.26 -14.45
N GLY A 50 -0.85 0.85 -13.92
CA GLY A 50 -1.58 2.11 -13.75
C GLY A 50 -2.46 2.18 -12.50
N TYR A 51 -2.55 1.10 -11.71
CA TYR A 51 -3.18 1.11 -10.39
C TYR A 51 -2.17 1.38 -9.29
N LEU A 52 -2.60 2.09 -8.25
CA LEU A 52 -1.75 2.43 -7.12
C LEU A 52 -1.58 1.23 -6.20
N GLN A 53 -0.35 1.05 -5.73
CA GLN A 53 -0.03 0.09 -4.67
C GLN A 53 0.23 0.85 -3.38
N ALA A 54 -0.28 0.32 -2.27
CA ALA A 54 -0.15 0.93 -0.97
C ALA A 54 0.60 0.01 0.00
N ASN A 55 1.49 0.62 0.77
CA ASN A 55 2.05 0.01 1.96
C ASN A 55 0.94 -0.17 3.01
N LEU A 56 0.93 -1.30 3.69
CA LEU A 56 -0.03 -1.61 4.74
C LEU A 56 0.63 -1.57 6.12
N LEU A 57 -0.05 -0.91 7.08
CA LEU A 57 0.17 -1.02 8.51
C LEU A 57 -1.17 -1.18 9.23
N ILE A 58 -1.28 -2.11 10.19
CA ILE A 58 -2.49 -2.37 10.97
C ILE A 58 -2.09 -2.44 12.44
N LEU A 59 -2.75 -1.67 13.30
CA LEU A 59 -2.41 -1.61 14.72
C LEU A 59 -3.64 -1.52 15.62
N PRO A 60 -3.52 -1.80 16.93
CA PRO A 60 -4.64 -1.77 17.86
C PRO A 60 -5.33 -0.41 17.87
N ALA A 61 -6.66 -0.40 17.87
CA ALA A 61 -7.47 0.80 17.67
C ALA A 61 -7.16 1.91 18.68
N ARG A 62 -6.75 1.56 19.90
CA ARG A 62 -6.34 2.53 20.94
C ARG A 62 -5.15 3.41 20.54
N TYR A 63 -4.29 2.96 19.62
CA TYR A 63 -3.13 3.74 19.14
C TYR A 63 -3.37 4.37 17.75
N SER A 64 -4.55 4.15 17.16
CA SER A 64 -4.86 4.58 15.80
C SER A 64 -4.84 6.11 15.63
N GLN A 65 -5.35 6.85 16.62
CA GLN A 65 -5.36 8.31 16.56
C GLN A 65 -3.94 8.89 16.60
N ASP A 66 -3.07 8.34 17.44
CA ASP A 66 -1.67 8.75 17.53
C ASP A 66 -0.94 8.51 16.20
N PHE A 67 -1.17 7.35 15.57
CA PHE A 67 -0.56 7.01 14.29
C PHE A 67 -1.12 7.88 13.15
N HIS A 68 -2.43 8.13 13.15
CA HIS A 68 -3.04 9.04 12.19
C HIS A 68 -2.41 10.44 12.29
N GLN A 69 -2.27 10.98 13.51
CA GLN A 69 -1.60 12.26 13.73
C GLN A 69 -0.12 12.24 13.33
N LEU A 70 0.59 11.11 13.53
CA LEU A 70 1.96 10.94 13.05
C LEU A 70 2.01 11.10 11.53
N CYS A 71 1.10 10.46 10.79
CA CYS A 71 1.04 10.59 9.33
C CYS A 71 0.76 12.03 8.88
N LEU A 72 -0.21 12.70 9.51
CA LEU A 72 -0.56 14.10 9.18
C LEU A 72 0.59 15.08 9.47
N ARG A 73 1.39 14.82 10.51
CA ARG A 73 2.56 15.64 10.84
C ARG A 73 3.76 15.34 9.95
N ASN A 74 3.80 14.17 9.32
CA ASN A 74 4.92 13.73 8.48
C ASN A 74 4.44 13.29 7.08
N PRO A 75 3.73 14.14 6.33
CA PRO A 75 2.98 13.72 5.14
C PRO A 75 3.87 13.24 3.99
N VAL A 76 5.14 13.68 3.93
CA VAL A 76 6.10 13.23 2.91
C VAL A 76 6.62 11.82 3.22
N ALA A 77 6.89 11.53 4.50
CA ALA A 77 7.43 10.23 4.93
C ALA A 77 6.36 9.18 5.20
N CYS A 78 5.18 9.62 5.60
CA CYS A 78 4.01 8.80 5.92
C CYS A 78 2.78 9.31 5.13
N PRO A 79 2.81 9.31 3.78
CA PRO A 79 1.70 9.80 2.98
C PRO A 79 0.48 8.90 3.18
N LEU A 80 -0.53 9.38 3.90
CA LEU A 80 -1.71 8.58 4.20
C LEU A 80 -2.64 8.54 2.98
N LEU A 81 -2.85 7.33 2.46
CA LEU A 81 -3.74 7.04 1.35
C LEU A 81 -5.12 6.63 1.83
N GLY A 82 -5.23 5.83 2.89
CA GLY A 82 -6.53 5.39 3.37
C GLY A 82 -6.48 4.80 4.77
N ILE A 83 -7.67 4.64 5.36
CA ILE A 83 -7.86 4.09 6.70
C ILE A 83 -9.07 3.15 6.68
N SER A 84 -9.08 2.10 7.51
CA SER A 84 -10.28 1.28 7.68
C SER A 84 -11.44 2.14 8.19
N ARG A 85 -12.64 1.94 7.63
CA ARG A 85 -13.81 2.77 7.92
C ARG A 85 -14.20 2.76 9.39
N GLN A 86 -14.02 1.62 10.05
CA GLN A 86 -14.37 1.39 11.45
C GLN A 86 -13.30 0.50 12.10
N PRO A 87 -12.95 0.74 13.37
CA PRO A 87 -12.13 -0.19 14.14
C PRO A 87 -12.69 -1.61 14.10
N GLY A 88 -11.80 -2.60 13.96
CA GLY A 88 -12.15 -4.01 13.91
C GLY A 88 -12.77 -4.48 12.59
N ASN A 89 -13.01 -3.60 11.60
CA ASN A 89 -13.60 -3.97 10.31
C ASN A 89 -12.53 -4.15 9.21
N PRO A 90 -12.23 -5.40 8.78
CA PRO A 90 -11.23 -5.66 7.75
C PRO A 90 -11.74 -5.50 6.31
N TYR A 91 -13.05 -5.23 6.10
CA TYR A 91 -13.72 -5.31 4.80
C TYR A 91 -13.94 -3.95 4.13
N HIS A 92 -13.68 -2.84 4.81
CA HIS A 92 -13.97 -1.52 4.27
C HIS A 92 -12.87 -0.51 4.54
N MET A 93 -12.35 0.08 3.47
CA MET A 93 -11.40 1.19 3.50
C MET A 93 -12.08 2.51 3.13
N GLN A 94 -11.54 3.59 3.65
CA GLN A 94 -11.87 4.96 3.28
C GLN A 94 -10.63 5.67 2.76
N PRO A 95 -10.76 6.53 1.74
CA PRO A 95 -11.98 6.83 0.97
C PRO A 95 -12.48 5.63 0.15
N SER A 96 -13.78 5.58 -0.14
CA SER A 96 -14.40 4.45 -0.86
C SER A 96 -13.88 4.24 -2.28
N GLY A 97 -13.21 5.23 -2.87
CA GLY A 97 -12.54 5.07 -4.16
C GLY A 97 -11.32 4.14 -4.09
N CYS A 98 -10.74 3.93 -2.91
CA CYS A 98 -9.56 3.08 -2.74
C CYS A 98 -9.86 1.61 -3.07
N ILE A 99 -11.06 1.14 -2.72
CA ILE A 99 -11.55 -0.21 -2.99
C ILE A 99 -13.01 -0.09 -3.43
N THR A 100 -13.26 -0.34 -4.70
CA THR A 100 -14.56 -0.16 -5.37
C THR A 100 -15.45 -1.40 -5.32
N THR A 101 -14.89 -2.56 -4.93
CA THR A 101 -15.60 -3.83 -4.72
C THR A 101 -15.60 -4.24 -3.22
N PRO A 102 -16.20 -3.45 -2.32
CA PRO A 102 -16.13 -3.66 -0.88
C PRO A 102 -16.76 -4.99 -0.41
N GLU A 103 -17.67 -5.57 -1.18
CA GLU A 103 -18.29 -6.88 -0.90
C GLU A 103 -17.31 -8.06 -1.03
N ASP A 104 -16.20 -7.89 -1.72
CA ASP A 104 -15.19 -8.91 -2.00
C ASP A 104 -13.77 -8.44 -1.64
N PHE A 105 -13.66 -7.69 -0.55
CA PHE A 105 -12.39 -7.20 -0.03
C PHE A 105 -12.16 -7.67 1.40
N ASP A 106 -10.96 -8.16 1.70
CA ASP A 106 -10.52 -8.47 3.06
C ASP A 106 -9.03 -8.14 3.22
N ILE A 107 -8.74 -7.08 4.00
CA ILE A 107 -7.36 -6.62 4.22
C ILE A 107 -6.46 -7.68 4.85
N ARG A 108 -7.03 -8.73 5.47
CA ARG A 108 -6.29 -9.81 6.13
C ARG A 108 -5.78 -10.86 5.14
N THR A 109 -6.27 -10.86 3.90
CA THR A 109 -5.91 -11.86 2.88
C THR A 109 -5.47 -11.26 1.55
N ASP A 110 -5.78 -9.99 1.30
CA ASP A 110 -5.65 -9.40 -0.03
C ASP A 110 -4.27 -8.77 -0.32
N CYS A 111 -3.30 -8.92 0.60
CA CYS A 111 -1.88 -8.75 0.31
C CYS A 111 -1.23 -10.14 0.13
N PRO A 112 -0.20 -10.28 -0.72
CA PRO A 112 0.42 -11.60 -0.93
C PRO A 112 1.10 -12.17 0.31
N LEU A 113 1.80 -11.32 1.09
CA LEU A 113 2.48 -11.71 2.31
C LEU A 113 2.43 -10.60 3.36
N TYR A 114 2.37 -11.04 4.62
CA TYR A 114 2.29 -10.20 5.80
C TYR A 114 3.39 -10.52 6.81
N ARG A 115 3.64 -9.55 7.66
CA ARG A 115 4.51 -9.62 8.83
C ARG A 115 3.73 -9.25 10.09
N VAL A 116 3.97 -10.00 11.16
CA VAL A 116 3.34 -9.80 12.47
C VAL A 116 4.41 -9.39 13.48
N TYR A 117 4.13 -8.32 14.20
CA TYR A 117 4.99 -7.72 15.19
C TYR A 117 4.35 -7.79 16.57
N GLN A 118 5.19 -7.98 17.59
CA GLN A 118 4.84 -7.82 18.99
C GLN A 118 5.97 -7.07 19.69
N HIS A 119 5.64 -6.04 20.47
CA HIS A 119 6.62 -5.17 21.12
C HIS A 119 7.69 -4.62 20.16
N GLY A 120 7.26 -4.20 18.96
CA GLY A 120 8.15 -3.66 17.93
C GLY A 120 9.10 -4.68 17.28
N LYS A 121 8.96 -5.98 17.56
CA LYS A 121 9.80 -7.04 16.97
C LYS A 121 8.96 -7.99 16.13
N PRO A 122 9.46 -8.43 14.95
CA PRO A 122 8.74 -9.41 14.15
C PRO A 122 8.71 -10.76 14.87
N ILE A 123 7.51 -11.29 15.09
CA ILE A 123 7.29 -12.63 15.68
C ILE A 123 6.87 -13.66 14.63
N ALA A 124 6.36 -13.20 13.48
CA ALA A 124 6.07 -14.03 12.32
C ALA A 124 6.31 -13.21 11.04
N THR A 125 6.96 -13.80 10.05
CA THR A 125 7.22 -13.21 8.73
C THR A 125 6.62 -14.09 7.64
N HIS A 126 6.47 -13.56 6.43
CA HIS A 126 5.99 -14.30 5.26
C HIS A 126 4.66 -15.03 5.51
N GLN A 127 3.76 -14.42 6.28
CA GLN A 127 2.44 -14.97 6.55
C GLN A 127 1.54 -14.75 5.34
N LYS A 128 0.84 -15.79 4.90
CA LYS A 128 -0.07 -15.74 3.74
C LYS A 128 -1.40 -15.02 4.02
N ASN A 129 -1.74 -14.86 5.30
CA ASN A 129 -2.92 -14.14 5.75
C ASN A 129 -2.79 -13.84 7.26
N LEU A 130 -3.67 -12.97 7.75
CA LEU A 130 -3.72 -12.57 9.16
C LEU A 130 -4.84 -13.27 9.95
N LEU A 131 -5.59 -14.21 9.35
CA LEU A 131 -6.75 -14.84 9.99
C LEU A 131 -6.44 -15.53 11.35
N PRO A 132 -5.27 -16.20 11.54
CA PRO A 132 -4.90 -16.77 12.83
C PRO A 132 -4.63 -15.73 13.93
N PHE A 133 -4.24 -14.52 13.56
CA PHE A 133 -3.85 -13.45 14.48
C PHE A 133 -4.97 -12.43 14.70
N TRP A 134 -5.86 -12.30 13.71
CA TRP A 134 -7.03 -11.44 13.74
C TRP A 134 -8.25 -12.23 13.23
N PRO A 135 -8.90 -13.01 14.13
CA PRO A 135 -10.10 -13.78 13.83
C PRO A 135 -11.25 -12.90 13.32
N ASP A 136 -12.17 -13.49 12.57
CA ASP A 136 -13.31 -12.78 11.99
C ASP A 136 -14.24 -12.20 13.09
N PRO A 137 -14.43 -10.86 13.11
CA PRO A 137 -15.31 -10.20 14.09
C PRO A 137 -16.79 -10.60 13.93
N ARG A 138 -17.20 -11.15 12.78
CA ARG A 138 -18.57 -11.64 12.53
C ARG A 138 -18.82 -13.04 13.12
N HIS A 139 -17.75 -13.78 13.41
CA HIS A 139 -17.81 -15.16 13.91
C HIS A 139 -17.40 -15.30 15.37
N THR A 140 -17.11 -14.19 16.06
CA THR A 140 -16.84 -14.19 17.49
C THR A 140 -18.17 -14.27 18.26
N PRO A 141 -18.38 -15.28 19.12
CA PRO A 141 -19.64 -15.42 19.84
C PRO A 141 -19.87 -14.23 20.79
N SER A 142 -21.12 -13.77 20.83
CA SER A 142 -21.59 -12.71 21.72
C SER A 142 -21.33 -13.11 23.18
N PRO A 143 -20.78 -12.23 24.04
CA PRO A 143 -20.43 -12.60 25.41
C PRO A 143 -21.69 -12.81 26.24
N GLN A 144 -21.99 -14.07 26.57
CA GLN A 144 -22.90 -14.43 27.66
C GLN A 144 -22.17 -14.50 29.02
N HIS A 145 -20.95 -14.00 29.11
CA HIS A 145 -20.17 -13.93 30.35
C HIS A 145 -19.58 -12.51 30.50
N GLU A 146 -19.91 -11.85 31.61
CA GLU A 146 -19.57 -10.44 31.90
C GLU A 146 -18.07 -10.18 32.14
N ASP A 147 -17.21 -11.20 32.01
CA ASP A 147 -15.74 -11.13 32.23
C ASP A 147 -14.92 -11.57 31.00
N THR A 148 -15.42 -11.38 29.77
CA THR A 148 -14.61 -11.58 28.56
C THR A 148 -13.95 -10.27 28.14
N GLU A 149 -12.61 -10.21 28.20
CA GLU A 149 -11.82 -9.15 27.54
C GLU A 149 -12.38 -8.92 26.12
N ARG A 150 -12.79 -7.68 25.80
CA ARG A 150 -13.21 -7.33 24.43
C ARG A 150 -12.10 -7.75 23.48
N ALA A 151 -12.45 -8.47 22.42
CA ALA A 151 -11.51 -8.78 21.35
C ALA A 151 -10.84 -7.49 20.87
N GLU A 152 -9.51 -7.54 20.72
CA GLU A 152 -8.73 -6.39 20.26
C GLU A 152 -9.24 -5.92 18.91
N GLU A 153 -9.59 -4.64 18.81
CA GLU A 153 -10.01 -4.02 17.57
C GLU A 153 -8.80 -3.43 16.86
N TYR A 154 -8.73 -3.59 15.54
CA TYR A 154 -7.61 -3.12 14.74
C TYR A 154 -8.04 -2.02 13.77
N VAL A 155 -7.13 -1.10 13.46
CA VAL A 155 -7.30 -0.09 12.41
C VAL A 155 -6.22 -0.27 11.37
N SER A 156 -6.64 -0.35 10.11
CA SER A 156 -5.74 -0.50 8.96
C SER A 156 -5.43 0.85 8.34
N PHE A 157 -4.17 1.08 7.99
CA PHE A 157 -3.66 2.28 7.35
C PHE A 157 -2.99 1.89 6.03
N LEU A 158 -3.42 2.55 4.95
CA LEU A 158 -2.78 2.50 3.64
C LEU A 158 -1.90 3.70 3.49
N ILE A 159 -0.63 3.46 3.17
CA ILE A 159 0.40 4.47 3.09
C ILE A 159 0.97 4.45 1.68
N GLY A 160 1.20 5.62 1.10
CA GLY A 160 1.74 5.78 -0.24
C GLY A 160 3.04 5.01 -0.44
N CYS A 161 3.24 4.55 -1.67
CA CYS A 161 4.40 3.76 -2.07
C CYS A 161 5.12 4.43 -3.24
N SER A 162 6.44 4.34 -3.26
CA SER A 162 7.26 4.88 -4.35
C SER A 162 7.06 4.18 -5.70
N TYR A 163 6.49 2.96 -5.71
CA TYR A 163 6.28 2.19 -6.95
C TYR A 163 5.52 2.97 -8.01
N SER A 164 4.57 3.81 -7.60
CA SER A 164 3.73 4.59 -8.51
C SER A 164 4.52 5.60 -9.35
N PHE A 165 5.56 6.25 -8.82
CA PHE A 165 6.35 7.19 -9.62
C PHE A 165 7.44 6.49 -10.45
N GLU A 166 7.82 5.26 -10.11
CA GLU A 166 8.87 4.54 -10.84
C GLU A 166 8.43 4.16 -12.25
N SER A 167 7.16 3.78 -12.43
CA SER A 167 6.58 3.57 -13.75
C SER A 167 6.64 4.84 -14.62
N ALA A 168 6.35 6.00 -14.03
CA ALA A 168 6.44 7.29 -14.71
C ALA A 168 7.89 7.66 -15.06
N LEU A 169 8.85 7.38 -14.18
CA LEU A 169 10.28 7.56 -14.46
C LEU A 169 10.75 6.66 -15.61
N THR A 170 10.36 5.39 -15.61
CA THR A 170 10.68 4.45 -16.70
C THR A 170 10.07 4.90 -18.03
N ALA A 171 8.81 5.33 -18.05
CA ALA A 171 8.17 5.90 -19.24
C ALA A 171 8.87 7.18 -19.74
N ALA A 172 9.46 7.95 -18.82
CA ALA A 172 10.28 9.11 -19.12
C ALA A 172 11.76 8.76 -19.34
N THR A 173 12.12 7.53 -19.73
CA THR A 173 13.51 7.10 -19.99
C THR A 173 14.49 7.41 -18.84
N LEU A 174 14.00 7.33 -17.60
CA LEU A 174 14.71 7.58 -16.35
C LEU A 174 14.55 6.36 -15.41
N THR A 175 14.58 5.16 -15.99
CA THR A 175 14.41 3.90 -15.27
C THR A 175 15.35 3.82 -14.06
N PRO A 176 14.83 3.60 -12.85
CA PRO A 176 15.66 3.47 -11.65
C PRO A 176 16.68 2.34 -11.76
N ARG A 177 17.92 2.58 -11.31
CA ARG A 177 19.04 1.63 -11.38
C ARG A 177 18.73 0.25 -10.79
N HIS A 178 18.07 0.21 -9.63
CA HIS A 178 17.74 -1.06 -8.98
C HIS A 178 16.80 -1.93 -9.83
N GLN A 179 15.91 -1.34 -10.63
CA GLN A 179 15.06 -2.08 -11.56
C GLN A 179 15.87 -2.70 -12.70
N ILE A 180 16.84 -1.94 -13.24
CA ILE A 180 17.76 -2.43 -14.27
C ILE A 180 18.58 -3.63 -13.72
N ASN A 181 18.97 -3.56 -12.46
CA ASN A 181 19.79 -4.59 -11.80
C ASN A 181 18.95 -5.74 -11.21
N GLY A 182 17.62 -5.63 -11.17
CA GLY A 182 16.74 -6.63 -10.57
C GLY A 182 16.91 -6.80 -9.07
N CYS A 183 17.28 -5.74 -8.34
CA CYS A 183 17.54 -5.77 -6.89
C CYS A 183 16.58 -4.86 -6.11
N LEU A 184 16.55 -5.03 -4.78
CA LEU A 184 15.75 -4.15 -3.91
C LEU A 184 16.40 -2.76 -3.80
N VAL A 185 15.57 -1.70 -3.88
CA VAL A 185 16.03 -0.31 -3.76
C VAL A 185 16.78 -0.09 -2.43
N PRO A 186 17.96 0.55 -2.43
CA PRO A 186 18.67 0.84 -1.21
C PRO A 186 17.95 1.92 -0.41
N MET A 187 17.82 1.70 0.89
CA MET A 187 17.17 2.58 1.83
C MET A 187 18.07 2.85 3.03
N TYR A 188 18.04 4.09 3.53
CA TYR A 188 18.93 4.57 4.57
C TYR A 188 18.12 5.27 5.67
N ARG A 189 18.45 4.96 6.92
CA ARG A 189 18.01 5.69 8.11
C ARG A 189 18.74 7.02 8.12
N THR A 190 17.98 8.10 8.08
CA THR A 190 18.55 9.45 8.15
C THR A 190 18.74 9.87 9.62
N THR A 191 19.43 10.98 9.83
CA THR A 191 19.48 11.69 11.11
C THR A 191 18.26 12.59 11.35
N ILE A 192 17.39 12.76 10.35
CA ILE A 192 16.21 13.63 10.40
C ILE A 192 15.12 12.98 11.27
N PRO A 193 14.72 13.60 12.39
CA PRO A 193 13.68 13.07 13.25
C PRO A 193 12.30 13.21 12.60
N LEU A 194 11.40 12.27 12.89
CA LEU A 194 9.98 12.49 12.65
C LEU A 194 9.42 13.50 13.65
N LEU A 195 8.44 14.28 13.20
CA LEU A 195 7.61 15.07 14.11
C LEU A 195 6.76 14.09 14.92
N PRO A 196 6.94 14.01 16.25
CA PRO A 196 6.28 12.99 17.06
C PRO A 196 4.77 13.23 17.16
N ALA A 197 4.03 12.16 17.46
CA ALA A 197 2.61 12.19 17.77
C ALA A 197 2.25 11.08 18.77
N GLY A 198 1.69 11.48 19.93
CA GLY A 198 1.30 10.55 20.99
C GLY A 198 2.42 9.60 21.40
N ILE A 199 2.18 8.28 21.36
CA ILE A 199 3.19 7.28 21.72
C ILE A 199 4.36 7.18 20.72
N PHE A 200 4.17 7.63 19.48
CA PHE A 200 5.15 7.54 18.40
C PHE A 200 6.18 8.66 18.51
N THR A 201 7.32 8.33 19.14
CA THR A 201 8.41 9.27 19.44
C THR A 201 9.76 8.63 19.15
N GLY A 202 10.77 9.43 18.78
CA GLY A 202 12.16 8.96 18.68
C GLY A 202 12.51 8.23 17.38
N ALA A 203 11.55 8.08 16.47
CA ALA A 203 11.78 7.56 15.13
C ALA A 203 12.35 8.64 14.18
N ARG A 204 13.03 8.18 13.13
CA ARG A 204 13.67 9.01 12.11
C ARG A 204 13.14 8.67 10.73
N THR A 205 13.23 9.62 9.82
CA THR A 205 12.85 9.43 8.42
C THR A 205 13.78 8.42 7.75
N VAL A 206 13.20 7.52 6.95
CA VAL A 206 13.95 6.65 6.03
C VAL A 206 13.84 7.23 4.64
N VAL A 207 14.95 7.22 3.91
CA VAL A 207 14.99 7.59 2.50
C VAL A 207 15.39 6.41 1.63
N SER A 208 14.85 6.34 0.42
CA SER A 208 15.32 5.45 -0.65
C SER A 208 16.19 6.24 -1.61
N MET A 209 17.24 5.61 -2.16
CA MET A 209 18.19 6.27 -3.07
C MET A 209 18.13 5.69 -4.47
N ARG A 210 18.15 6.55 -5.49
CA ARG A 210 18.30 6.18 -6.90
C ARG A 210 19.35 7.10 -7.53
N PRO A 211 20.38 6.59 -8.21
CA PRO A 211 21.34 7.43 -8.91
C PRO A 211 20.77 7.94 -10.23
N TYR A 212 21.08 9.21 -10.55
CA TYR A 212 20.73 9.83 -11.82
C TYR A 212 21.85 10.74 -12.31
N PRO A 213 22.03 10.94 -13.63
CA PRO A 213 22.92 11.97 -14.15
C PRO A 213 22.60 13.33 -13.56
N ALA A 214 23.61 14.10 -13.16
CA ALA A 214 23.39 15.38 -12.47
C ALA A 214 22.48 16.35 -13.26
N HIS A 215 22.59 16.36 -14.59
CA HIS A 215 21.77 17.20 -15.47
C HIS A 215 20.31 16.71 -15.60
N ALA A 216 20.01 15.46 -15.25
CA ALA A 216 18.68 14.86 -15.33
C ALA A 216 17.83 15.09 -14.07
N VAL A 217 18.42 15.57 -12.97
CA VAL A 217 17.74 15.71 -11.67
C VAL A 217 16.48 16.58 -11.78
N GLU A 218 16.50 17.70 -12.50
CA GLU A 218 15.28 18.52 -12.61
C GLU A 218 14.16 17.81 -13.39
N ARG A 219 14.52 16.99 -14.39
CA ARG A 219 13.53 16.17 -15.10
C ARG A 219 12.96 15.08 -14.19
N VAL A 220 13.80 14.44 -13.39
CA VAL A 220 13.37 13.47 -12.35
C VAL A 220 12.39 14.12 -11.38
N ARG A 221 12.71 15.33 -10.89
CA ARG A 221 11.81 16.10 -10.02
C ARG A 221 10.49 16.42 -10.72
N ALA A 222 10.53 16.94 -11.96
CA ALA A 222 9.33 17.28 -12.70
C ALA A 222 8.39 16.07 -12.93
N VAL A 223 8.95 14.89 -13.22
CA VAL A 223 8.18 13.65 -13.40
C VAL A 223 7.57 13.16 -12.09
N THR A 224 8.29 13.27 -10.97
CA THR A 224 7.84 12.74 -9.67
C THR A 224 7.00 13.72 -8.85
N ARG A 225 7.08 15.03 -9.12
CA ARG A 225 6.35 16.09 -8.41
C ARG A 225 4.83 15.88 -8.35
N PRO A 226 4.12 15.40 -9.40
CA PRO A 226 2.68 15.16 -9.33
C PRO A 226 2.28 14.07 -8.32
N PHE A 227 3.22 13.20 -7.91
CA PHE A 227 2.98 12.06 -7.03
C PHE A 227 3.03 12.43 -5.54
N LEU A 228 2.61 13.65 -5.15
CA LEU A 228 2.66 14.14 -3.75
C LEU A 228 1.96 13.20 -2.76
N ALA A 229 0.87 12.56 -3.18
CA ALA A 229 0.14 11.59 -2.36
C ALA A 229 0.90 10.26 -2.15
N THR A 230 2.04 10.07 -2.81
CA THR A 230 2.92 8.89 -2.72
C THR A 230 4.39 9.31 -2.71
N HIS A 231 4.75 10.19 -1.77
CA HIS A 231 6.07 10.80 -1.52
C HIS A 231 6.46 12.01 -2.38
N GLY A 232 6.07 12.06 -3.67
CA GLY A 232 6.32 13.19 -4.54
C GLY A 232 7.75 13.30 -5.05
N GLU A 233 8.24 14.54 -5.21
CA GLU A 233 9.60 14.80 -5.69
C GLU A 233 10.68 14.43 -4.66
N PRO A 234 11.96 14.25 -5.07
CA PRO A 234 13.07 14.00 -4.16
C PRO A 234 13.11 14.96 -2.96
N VAL A 235 13.41 14.41 -1.78
CA VAL A 235 13.63 15.20 -0.55
C VAL A 235 15.01 15.82 -0.50
N ASP A 236 16.00 15.21 -1.15
CA ASP A 236 17.35 15.74 -1.29
C ASP A 236 18.11 15.03 -2.44
N TRP A 237 19.24 15.60 -2.89
CA TRP A 237 20.09 15.01 -3.94
C TRP A 237 21.50 15.59 -3.93
N GLY A 238 22.40 14.92 -4.65
CA GLY A 238 23.81 15.30 -4.73
C GLY A 238 24.66 14.62 -3.66
N TRP A 239 25.97 14.66 -3.85
CA TRP A 239 26.92 14.08 -2.88
C TRP A 239 26.86 14.77 -1.51
N GLU A 240 26.57 16.07 -1.46
CA GLU A 240 26.36 16.82 -0.21
C GLU A 240 25.09 16.39 0.56
N ALA A 241 24.12 15.74 -0.10
CA ALA A 241 22.92 15.25 0.57
C ALA A 241 23.24 14.12 1.55
N LEU A 242 24.32 13.35 1.32
CA LEU A 242 24.75 12.32 2.27
C LEU A 242 25.00 12.93 3.65
N ALA A 243 25.77 14.02 3.70
CA ALA A 243 26.04 14.72 4.95
C ALA A 243 24.77 15.31 5.58
N ARG A 244 23.89 15.94 4.78
CA ARG A 244 22.62 16.51 5.28
C ARG A 244 21.64 15.46 5.82
N LEU A 245 21.62 14.28 5.21
CA LEU A 245 20.79 13.16 5.62
C LEU A 245 21.47 12.31 6.70
N GLY A 246 22.78 12.48 6.93
CA GLY A 246 23.58 11.68 7.85
C GLY A 246 23.87 10.26 7.35
N ILE A 247 24.00 10.07 6.04
CA ILE A 247 24.35 8.81 5.39
C ILE A 247 25.86 8.77 5.19
N ALA A 248 26.54 7.83 5.86
CA ALA A 248 28.00 7.74 5.82
C ALA A 248 28.53 6.98 4.59
N ASP A 249 27.83 5.93 4.16
CA ASP A 249 28.26 5.06 3.07
C ASP A 249 27.05 4.56 2.26
N LEU A 250 27.06 4.80 0.94
CA LEU A 250 26.02 4.29 0.04
C LEU A 250 26.12 2.78 -0.19
N GLN A 251 27.29 2.18 0.01
CA GLN A 251 27.48 0.74 -0.16
C GLN A 251 26.96 -0.08 1.04
N ALA A 252 26.55 0.59 2.12
CA ALA A 252 26.00 -0.03 3.32
C ALA A 252 24.57 0.47 3.61
N PRO A 253 23.57 0.15 2.76
CA PRO A 253 22.19 0.53 3.04
C PRO A 253 21.66 -0.18 4.29
N ASP A 254 20.81 0.50 5.06
CA ASP A 254 20.12 -0.10 6.22
C ASP A 254 19.10 -1.16 5.76
N PHE A 255 18.52 -1.00 4.58
CA PHE A 255 17.61 -1.96 3.94
C PHE A 255 17.80 -1.99 2.43
N GLY A 256 17.50 -3.14 1.81
CA GLY A 256 17.67 -3.34 0.38
C GLY A 256 19.12 -3.63 -0.01
N GLU A 257 19.47 -3.39 -1.27
CA GLU A 257 20.77 -3.73 -1.84
C GLU A 257 21.48 -2.49 -2.40
N PRO A 258 22.80 -2.36 -2.23
CA PRO A 258 23.54 -1.23 -2.78
C PRO A 258 23.50 -1.25 -4.31
N VAL A 259 23.50 -0.06 -4.91
CA VAL A 259 23.57 0.11 -6.37
C VAL A 259 24.78 0.96 -6.74
N PRO A 260 25.43 0.71 -7.90
CA PRO A 260 26.51 1.56 -8.37
C PRO A 260 25.98 2.96 -8.71
N VAL A 261 26.76 3.98 -8.37
CA VAL A 261 26.57 5.37 -8.82
C VAL A 261 27.68 5.64 -9.83
N GLU A 262 27.33 5.73 -11.10
CA GLU A 262 28.30 5.82 -12.20
C GLU A 262 28.91 7.23 -12.29
N GLU A 263 30.00 7.36 -13.05
CA GLU A 263 30.62 8.66 -13.30
C GLU A 263 29.62 9.65 -13.91
N GLY A 264 29.54 10.85 -13.33
CA GLY A 264 28.57 11.90 -13.73
C GLY A 264 27.18 11.75 -13.12
N GLU A 265 26.92 10.68 -12.36
CA GLU A 265 25.70 10.51 -11.58
C GLU A 265 25.82 11.10 -10.17
N VAL A 266 24.66 11.40 -9.60
CA VAL A 266 24.50 11.82 -8.21
C VAL A 266 23.42 10.98 -7.54
N PRO A 267 23.54 10.73 -6.23
CA PRO A 267 22.48 10.09 -5.47
C PRO A 267 21.29 11.04 -5.32
N VAL A 268 20.08 10.53 -5.54
CA VAL A 268 18.82 11.26 -5.39
C VAL A 268 17.95 10.50 -4.40
N PHE A 269 17.40 11.20 -3.40
CA PHE A 269 16.75 10.60 -2.24
C PHE A 269 15.26 10.95 -2.18
N TRP A 270 14.42 9.96 -1.90
CA TRP A 270 12.99 10.12 -1.63
C TRP A 270 12.67 9.59 -0.24
N ALA A 271 11.73 10.22 0.46
CA ALA A 271 11.18 9.58 1.66
C ALA A 271 10.58 8.21 1.31
N CYS A 272 10.66 7.27 2.24
CA CYS A 272 10.30 5.88 2.02
C CYS A 272 9.18 5.42 2.96
N GLY A 273 8.23 4.65 2.42
CA GLY A 273 7.12 4.05 3.16
C GLY A 273 7.50 3.03 4.24
N VAL A 274 8.79 2.72 4.41
CA VAL A 274 9.31 1.96 5.57
C VAL A 274 9.36 2.83 6.84
N THR A 275 9.37 4.15 6.71
CA THR A 275 9.39 5.09 7.84
C THR A 275 8.31 4.82 8.90
N PRO A 276 7.02 4.62 8.55
CA PRO A 276 6.00 4.28 9.53
C PRO A 276 6.22 2.94 10.24
N GLN A 277 6.86 1.96 9.61
CA GLN A 277 7.24 0.71 10.29
C GLN A 277 8.29 0.99 11.37
N LEU A 278 9.29 1.83 11.10
CA LEU A 278 10.27 2.24 12.12
C LEU A 278 9.64 3.04 13.26
N ALA A 279 8.58 3.80 13.00
CA ALA A 279 7.85 4.48 14.06
C ALA A 279 7.17 3.49 15.01
N VAL A 280 6.59 2.41 14.48
CA VAL A 280 6.04 1.31 15.27
C VAL A 280 7.12 0.57 16.04
N GLU A 281 8.25 0.24 15.40
CA GLU A 281 9.37 -0.44 16.07
C GLU A 281 9.88 0.40 17.24
N ALA A 282 10.07 1.71 17.05
CA ALA A 282 10.51 2.63 18.09
C ALA A 282 9.48 2.79 19.23
N ALA A 283 8.18 2.66 18.93
CA ALA A 283 7.10 2.67 19.91
C ALA A 283 6.79 1.28 20.48
N GLY A 284 7.55 0.24 20.11
CA GLY A 284 7.22 -1.16 20.37
C GLY A 284 6.87 -1.46 21.82
N ASP A 285 7.68 -1.00 22.77
CA ASP A 285 7.45 -1.23 24.20
C ASP A 285 6.18 -0.54 24.74
N LYS A 286 5.64 0.45 24.01
CA LYS A 286 4.42 1.18 24.35
C LYS A 286 3.18 0.61 23.65
N ILE A 287 3.36 -0.27 22.66
CA ILE A 287 2.27 -0.91 21.93
C ILE A 287 2.00 -2.27 22.55
N GLU A 288 0.98 -2.33 23.39
CA GLU A 288 0.36 -3.60 23.78
C GLU A 288 -0.41 -4.19 22.60
N GLY A 289 -0.38 -5.52 22.41
CA GLY A 289 -1.05 -6.21 21.31
C GLY A 289 -0.15 -6.44 20.08
N LEU A 290 -0.75 -6.94 19.01
CA LEU A 290 -0.05 -7.22 17.75
C LEU A 290 -0.09 -6.02 16.81
N VAL A 291 0.92 -5.88 15.96
CA VAL A 291 0.90 -4.97 14.81
C VAL A 291 1.15 -5.78 13.56
N PHE A 292 0.44 -5.48 12.48
CA PHE A 292 0.58 -6.16 11.20
C PHE A 292 1.08 -5.20 10.14
N ALA A 293 1.88 -5.71 9.22
CA ALA A 293 2.29 -4.99 8.02
C ALA A 293 2.33 -5.96 6.83
N HIS A 294 2.40 -5.43 5.63
CA HIS A 294 2.80 -6.23 4.46
C HIS A 294 4.31 -6.56 4.51
N GLU A 295 4.73 -7.66 3.88
CA GLU A 295 6.15 -7.90 3.60
C GLU A 295 6.64 -6.96 2.49
N PRO A 296 7.90 -6.47 2.54
CA PRO A 296 8.46 -5.65 1.46
C PRO A 296 8.26 -6.29 0.08
N GLY A 297 7.76 -5.53 -0.90
CA GLY A 297 7.46 -6.03 -2.25
C GLY A 297 6.11 -6.76 -2.39
N HIS A 298 5.30 -6.84 -1.32
CA HIS A 298 4.01 -7.52 -1.28
C HIS A 298 2.89 -6.53 -0.88
N MET A 299 2.85 -5.38 -1.54
CA MET A 299 1.94 -4.28 -1.22
C MET A 299 0.46 -4.63 -1.50
N LEU A 300 -0.47 -3.84 -0.99
CA LEU A 300 -1.88 -3.93 -1.39
C LEU A 300 -2.07 -3.24 -2.74
N VAL A 301 -2.70 -3.93 -3.70
CA VAL A 301 -3.13 -3.31 -4.97
C VAL A 301 -4.51 -2.67 -4.79
N THR A 302 -4.58 -1.35 -4.93
CA THR A 302 -5.81 -0.55 -4.77
C THR A 302 -6.55 -0.40 -6.10
N ASP A 303 -7.78 0.09 -6.06
CA ASP A 303 -8.54 0.46 -7.26
C ASP A 303 -8.30 1.90 -7.73
N TRP A 304 -7.50 2.66 -6.97
CA TRP A 304 -7.06 3.97 -7.41
C TRP A 304 -6.05 3.87 -8.54
N ARG A 305 -6.11 4.85 -9.42
CA ARG A 305 -5.20 4.98 -10.56
C ARG A 305 -4.31 6.20 -10.36
N GLU A 306 -3.23 6.27 -11.14
CA GLU A 306 -2.32 7.43 -11.12
C GLU A 306 -3.06 8.76 -11.32
N GLU A 307 -4.10 8.78 -12.14
CA GLU A 307 -4.97 9.95 -12.37
C GLU A 307 -5.73 10.40 -11.11
N ASP A 308 -5.98 9.51 -10.15
CA ASP A 308 -6.64 9.84 -8.89
C ASP A 308 -5.71 10.55 -7.89
N LEU A 309 -4.38 10.46 -8.06
CA LEU A 309 -3.39 11.09 -7.17
C LEU A 309 -3.60 12.61 -7.03
N VAL A 310 -4.05 13.28 -8.09
CA VAL A 310 -4.35 14.72 -8.07
C VAL A 310 -5.49 15.04 -7.11
N ARG A 311 -6.46 14.13 -6.95
CA ARG A 311 -7.56 14.27 -6.00
C ARG A 311 -7.10 13.99 -4.57
N LEU A 312 -6.17 13.05 -4.40
CA LEU A 312 -5.62 12.65 -3.10
C LEU A 312 -4.62 13.66 -2.52
N GLY A 313 -3.91 14.40 -3.37
CA GLY A 313 -2.94 15.42 -2.96
C GLY A 313 -3.51 16.60 -2.18
N ARG A 314 -4.85 16.71 -2.07
CA ARG A 314 -5.52 17.72 -1.22
C ARG A 314 -5.63 17.29 0.25
N GLY A 315 -5.04 16.15 0.61
CA GLY A 315 -5.18 15.52 1.92
C GLY A 315 -6.49 14.73 2.02
N LEU A 316 -6.46 13.64 2.79
CA LEU A 316 -7.68 13.03 3.29
C LEU A 316 -8.30 14.04 4.25
N GLY A 317 -9.21 14.87 3.75
CA GLY A 317 -10.08 15.69 4.58
C GLY A 317 -11.00 14.75 5.37
N VAL A 318 -10.50 14.27 6.50
CA VAL A 318 -11.28 13.60 7.54
C VAL A 318 -11.64 14.62 8.60
#